data_AF-A0A6V7K5K4-F1
#
_entry.id   AF-A0A6V7K5K4-F1
#
_cell.length_a   1.000
_cell.length_b   1.000
_cell.length_c   1.000
_cell.angle_alpha   90.00
_cell.angle_beta   90.00
_cell.angle_gamma   90.00
#
_symmetry.space_group_name_H-M   'P 1'
#
loop_
_entity.id
_entity.type
_entity.pdbx_description
1 polymer ?
#
loop_
_entity_poly.entity_id
_entity_poly.type
_entity_poly.pdbx_seq_one_letter_code
_entity_poly.pdbx_strand_id
1 'polypeptide(L)'
;METINKLESADIFDESELPPDLEDEVVQEVLKTGTDLRQYSRQIEKELKEVENKSIQDYIKESQNIASLHNQIAACDNILE
;
A
#
# COMPACT_ATOMS: atom_id res chain seq x y z
N MET A 1 57.26 8.23 -28.55
CA MET A 1 56.03 8.20 -29.38
C MET A 1 55.20 7.03 -28.89
N GLU A 2 54.71 7.10 -27.65
CA GLU A 2 53.90 6.06 -27.01
C GLU A 2 53.44 6.63 -25.66
N THR A 3 52.29 7.32 -25.64
CA THR A 3 51.46 7.58 -24.43
C THR A 3 50.24 8.44 -24.80
N ILE A 4 49.45 8.02 -25.82
CA ILE A 4 48.14 8.68 -26.10
C ILE A 4 46.94 7.75 -25.85
N ASN A 5 47.11 6.45 -25.62
CA ASN A 5 45.96 5.55 -25.33
C ASN A 5 45.98 5.05 -23.89
N LYS A 6 45.43 5.84 -22.95
CA LYS A 6 45.11 5.32 -21.61
C LYS A 6 43.83 5.88 -20.98
N LEU A 7 42.93 6.43 -21.79
CA LEU A 7 41.63 6.98 -21.34
C LEU A 7 40.48 6.60 -22.29
N GLU A 8 40.57 5.43 -22.91
CA GLU A 8 39.46 4.85 -23.70
C GLU A 8 38.96 3.58 -23.02
N SER A 9 38.30 3.79 -21.88
CA SER A 9 37.30 2.91 -21.26
C SER A 9 37.04 3.46 -19.86
N ALA A 10 36.46 4.66 -19.78
CA ALA A 10 35.57 4.89 -18.65
C ALA A 10 34.45 3.89 -18.87
N ASP A 11 34.40 2.85 -18.05
CA ASP A 11 33.34 1.84 -18.07
C ASP A 11 32.00 2.56 -18.02
N ILE A 12 31.41 2.68 -19.20
CA ILE A 12 30.07 3.18 -19.44
C ILE A 12 29.17 2.11 -18.84
N PHE A 13 28.61 2.41 -17.66
CA PHE A 13 27.51 1.70 -16.99
C PHE A 13 27.39 0.23 -17.37
N ASP A 14 27.87 -0.66 -16.50
CA ASP A 14 27.54 -2.08 -16.58
C ASP A 14 26.01 -2.23 -16.64
N GLU A 15 25.50 -2.48 -17.85
CA GLU A 15 24.08 -2.54 -18.18
C GLU A 15 23.39 -3.76 -17.53
N SER A 16 24.16 -4.57 -16.78
CA SER A 16 23.71 -5.83 -16.18
C SER A 16 23.30 -5.75 -14.70
N GLU A 17 23.70 -4.71 -13.95
CA GLU A 17 23.30 -4.55 -12.54
C GLU A 17 22.17 -3.52 -12.40
N LEU A 18 20.94 -4.03 -12.23
CA LEU A 18 19.84 -3.20 -11.74
C LEU A 18 20.17 -2.75 -10.31
N PRO A 19 19.81 -1.52 -9.92
CA PRO A 19 19.82 -1.11 -8.52
C PRO A 19 19.12 -2.16 -7.65
N PRO A 20 19.62 -2.47 -6.45
CA PRO A 20 19.07 -3.53 -5.60
C PRO A 20 17.57 -3.37 -5.29
N ASP A 21 17.08 -2.12 -5.24
CA ASP A 21 15.65 -1.81 -5.06
C ASP A 21 14.76 -2.21 -6.25
N LEU A 22 15.36 -2.50 -7.42
CA LEU A 22 14.70 -2.92 -8.66
C LEU A 22 14.92 -4.41 -8.98
N GLU A 23 15.66 -5.13 -8.14
CA GLU A 23 15.81 -6.59 -8.24
C GLU A 23 14.64 -7.35 -7.63
N ASP A 24 13.78 -6.68 -6.84
CA ASP A 24 12.59 -7.28 -6.25
C ASP A 24 11.71 -7.90 -7.34
N GLU A 25 11.37 -9.18 -7.16
CA GLU A 25 10.67 -10.00 -8.16
C GLU A 25 9.30 -9.42 -8.52
N VAL A 26 8.60 -8.82 -7.56
CA VAL A 26 7.31 -8.15 -7.75
C VAL A 26 7.52 -6.86 -8.55
N VAL A 27 8.54 -6.07 -8.21
CA VAL A 27 8.88 -4.85 -8.95
C VAL A 27 9.22 -5.17 -10.41
N GLN A 28 10.00 -6.23 -10.65
CA GLN A 28 10.33 -6.65 -12.01
C GLN A 28 9.12 -7.16 -12.80
N GLU A 29 8.21 -7.89 -12.18
CA GLU A 29 6.98 -8.36 -12.84
C GLU A 29 6.08 -7.18 -13.24
N VAL A 30 5.92 -6.19 -12.35
CA VAL A 30 5.15 -4.98 -12.62
C VAL A 30 5.80 -4.13 -13.74
N LEU A 31 7.13 -4.04 -13.76
CA LEU A 31 7.86 -3.38 -14.85
C LEU A 31 7.74 -4.13 -16.18
N LYS A 32 7.84 -5.46 -16.18
CA LYS A 32 7.73 -6.32 -17.38
C LYS A 32 6.34 -6.30 -18.01
N THR A 33 5.30 -6.14 -17.20
CA THR A 33 3.91 -6.04 -17.66
C THR A 33 3.57 -4.68 -18.28
N GLY A 34 4.51 -3.71 -18.28
CA GLY A 34 4.27 -2.36 -18.80
C GLY A 34 3.29 -1.56 -17.93
N THR A 35 3.07 -2.02 -16.70
CA THR A 35 2.17 -1.38 -15.75
C THR A 35 2.86 -0.13 -15.20
N ASP A 36 2.26 1.05 -15.39
CA ASP A 36 2.77 2.28 -14.80
C ASP A 36 2.67 2.16 -13.27
N LEU A 37 3.82 1.90 -12.63
CA LEU A 37 3.96 1.76 -11.17
C LEU A 37 3.28 2.91 -10.42
N ARG A 38 3.30 4.12 -10.96
CA ARG A 38 2.66 5.28 -10.31
C ARG A 38 1.13 5.17 -10.34
N GLN A 39 0.57 4.66 -11.43
CA GLN A 39 -0.87 4.41 -11.52
C GLN A 39 -1.28 3.27 -10.60
N TYR A 40 -0.48 2.19 -10.57
CA TYR A 40 -0.72 1.06 -9.68
C TYR A 40 -0.67 1.48 -8.21
N SER A 41 0.36 2.22 -7.78
CA SER A 41 0.43 2.76 -6.42
C SER A 41 -0.78 3.62 -6.07
N ARG A 42 -1.24 4.50 -6.97
CA ARG A 42 -2.45 5.30 -6.75
C ARG A 42 -3.71 4.46 -6.61
N GLN A 43 -3.80 3.37 -7.37
CA GLN A 43 -4.92 2.44 -7.31
C GLN A 43 -4.93 1.72 -5.96
N ILE A 44 -3.77 1.22 -5.50
CA ILE A 44 -3.62 0.59 -4.19
C ILE A 44 -3.97 1.58 -3.07
N GLU A 45 -3.47 2.81 -3.12
CA GLU A 45 -3.81 3.86 -2.13
C GLU A 45 -5.31 4.13 -2.08
N LYS A 46 -5.98 4.16 -3.24
CA LYS A 46 -7.44 4.35 -3.31
C LYS A 46 -8.19 3.18 -2.68
N GLU A 47 -7.80 1.95 -3.00
CA GLU A 47 -8.41 0.73 -2.44
C GLU A 47 -8.23 0.68 -0.92
N LEU A 48 -7.04 1.02 -0.42
CA LEU A 48 -6.78 1.12 1.01
C LEU A 48 -7.72 2.11 1.69
N LYS A 49 -7.89 3.30 1.08
CA LYS A 49 -8.78 4.35 1.59
C LYS A 49 -10.24 3.91 1.62
N GLU A 50 -10.68 3.17 0.61
CA GLU A 50 -12.05 2.62 0.56
C GLU A 50 -12.29 1.62 1.69
N VAL A 51 -11.33 0.71 1.93
CA VAL A 51 -11.40 -0.27 3.03
C VAL A 51 -11.36 0.41 4.39
N GLU A 52 -10.51 1.41 4.57
CA GLU A 52 -10.42 2.20 5.80
C GLU A 52 -11.76 2.89 6.10
N ASN A 53 -12.33 3.59 5.11
CA ASN A 53 -13.62 4.26 5.26
C ASN A 53 -14.74 3.28 5.60
N LYS A 54 -14.75 2.09 4.96
CA LYS A 54 -15.72 1.04 5.27
C LYS A 54 -15.60 0.58 6.72
N SER A 55 -14.37 0.38 7.19
CA SER A 55 -14.10 -0.04 8.57
C SER A 55 -14.58 0.99 9.59
N ILE A 56 -14.40 2.29 9.30
CA ILE A 56 -14.92 3.39 10.14
C ILE A 56 -16.45 3.35 10.19
N GLN A 57 -17.11 3.16 9.04
CA GLN A 57 -18.58 3.08 8.98
C GLN A 57 -19.11 1.90 9.78
N ASP A 58 -18.48 0.73 9.66
CA ASP A 58 -18.85 -0.46 10.41
C ASP A 58 -18.69 -0.23 11.92
N TYR A 59 -17.61 0.44 12.34
CA TYR A 59 -17.40 0.78 13.74
C TYR A 59 -18.48 1.74 14.30
N ILE A 60 -18.83 2.79 13.54
CA ILE A 60 -19.89 3.72 13.94
C ILE A 60 -21.22 2.98 14.08
N LYS A 61 -21.56 2.14 13.11
CA LYS A 61 -22.79 1.35 13.16
C LYS A 61 -22.83 0.43 14.38
N GLU A 62 -21.74 -0.26 14.67
CA GLU A 62 -21.69 -1.18 15.80
C GLU A 62 -21.75 -0.44 17.14
N SER A 63 -21.15 0.75 17.23
CA SER A 63 -21.28 1.59 18.44
C SER A 63 -22.74 1.97 18.74
N GLN A 64 -23.55 2.22 17.72
CA GLN A 64 -24.98 2.51 17.87
C GLN A 64 -25.76 1.27 18.32
N ASN A 65 -25.42 0.10 17.78
CA ASN A 65 -26.01 -1.17 18.19
C ASN A 65 -25.75 -1.44 19.68
N ILE A 66 -24.50 -1.26 20.13
CA ILE A 66 -24.11 -1.43 21.54
C ILE A 66 -24.88 -0.45 22.43
N ALA A 67 -24.98 0.83 22.05
CA ALA A 67 -25.74 1.82 22.81
C ALA A 67 -27.23 1.45 22.90
N SER A 68 -27.82 0.95 21.81
CA SER A 68 -29.21 0.48 21.80
C SER A 68 -29.42 -0.72 22.72
N LEU A 69 -28.51 -1.71 22.69
CA LEU A 69 -28.55 -2.86 23.58
C LEU A 69 -28.43 -2.44 25.05
N HIS A 70 -27.49 -1.53 25.36
CA HIS A 70 -27.35 -0.98 26.71
C HIS A 70 -28.65 -0.32 27.19
N ASN A 71 -29.30 0.47 26.35
CA ASN A 71 -30.58 1.10 26.69
C ASN A 71 -31.69 0.07 26.93
N GLN A 72 -31.73 -1.01 26.16
CA GLN A 72 -32.70 -2.08 26.35
C GLN A 72 -32.48 -2.82 27.68
N ILE A 73 -31.23 -3.13 28.02
CA ILE A 73 -30.87 -3.77 29.30
C ILE A 73 -31.27 -2.86 30.46
N ALA A 74 -30.89 -1.58 30.41
CA ALA A 74 -31.24 -0.61 31.44
C ALA A 74 -32.77 -0.45 31.59
N ALA A 75 -33.52 -0.47 30.49
CA ALA A 75 -34.97 -0.43 30.53
C ALA A 75 -35.56 -1.70 31.19
N CYS A 76 -35.00 -2.87 30.93
CA CYS A 76 -35.41 -4.11 31.60
C CYS A 76 -35.14 -4.07 33.11
N ASP A 77 -33.99 -3.54 33.54
CA ASP A 77 -33.65 -3.40 34.96
C ASP A 77 -34.65 -2.47 35.68
N ASN A 78 -35.05 -1.36 35.04
CA ASN A 78 -36.05 -0.43 35.59
C ASN A 78 -37.47 -1.01 35.69
N ILE A 79 -37.80 -2.07 34.94
CA ILE A 79 -39.12 -2.73 35.00
C ILE A 79 -39.17 -3.78 36.13
N LEU A 80 -38.00 -4.28 36.56
CA LEU A 80 -37.87 -5.34 37.55
C LEU A 80 -37.78 -4.82 39.01
N GLU A 81 -37.69 -3.50 39.20
CA GLU A 81 -37.75 -2.81 40.50
C GLU A 81 -39.20 -2.43 40.88
#